data_AF-A0A1A7WCC2-F1
#
_entry.id   AF-A0A1A7WCC2-F1
#
_cell.length_a   1.000
_cell.length_b   1.000
_cell.length_c   1.000
_cell.angle_alpha   90.00
_cell.angle_beta   90.00
_cell.angle_gamma   90.00
#
_symmetry.space_group_name_H-M   'P 1'
#
loop_
_entity.id
_entity.type
_entity.pdbx_description
1 polymer ?
#
loop_
_entity_poly.entity_id
_entity_poly.type
_entity_poly.pdbx_seq_one_letter_code
_entity_poly.pdbx_strand_id
1 'polypeptide(L)' 'ETLYLAVKMTDHFLSKTPVHREMLQLVGSTTMLIACKFEELSPPFVEDFLYICDDAYTKEELIAMEA' A
#
# COMPACT_ATOMS: atom_id res chain seq x y z
N GLU A 1 -15.17 1.09 -4.00
CA GLU A 1 -14.91 2.02 -2.87
C GLU A 1 -13.43 1.97 -2.46
N THR A 2 -12.76 0.85 -2.75
CA THR A 2 -11.39 0.49 -2.36
C THR A 2 -10.36 1.56 -2.67
N LEU A 3 -10.42 2.12 -3.88
CA LEU A 3 -9.54 3.21 -4.29
C LEU A 3 -9.70 4.46 -3.40
N TYR A 4 -10.92 4.83 -3.04
CA TYR A 4 -11.16 6.00 -2.18
C TYR A 4 -10.66 5.76 -0.76
N LEU A 5 -10.84 4.54 -0.23
CA LEU A 5 -10.27 4.16 1.07
C LEU A 5 -8.74 4.19 1.03
N ALA A 6 -8.12 3.63 0.00
CA ALA A 6 -6.67 3.65 -0.20
C ALA A 6 -6.11 5.08 -0.26
N VAL A 7 -6.71 5.96 -1.10
CA VAL A 7 -6.30 7.36 -1.21
C VAL A 7 -6.45 8.10 0.12
N LYS A 8 -7.59 7.91 0.82
CA LYS A 8 -7.81 8.49 2.15
C LYS A 8 -6.75 8.07 3.16
N MET A 9 -6.38 6.79 3.18
CA MET A 9 -5.33 6.28 4.07
C MET A 9 -3.95 6.83 3.69
N THR A 10 -3.63 6.91 2.40
CA THR A 10 -2.39 7.52 1.91
C THR A 10 -2.29 8.98 2.36
N ASP A 11 -3.31 9.78 2.10
CA ASP A 11 -3.34 11.20 2.48
C ASP A 11 -3.22 11.37 4.01
N HIS A 12 -3.93 10.52 4.77
CA HIS A 12 -3.85 10.54 6.23
C HIS A 12 -2.45 10.20 6.74
N PHE A 13 -1.80 9.19 6.17
CA PHE A 13 -0.44 8.80 6.54
C PHE A 13 0.56 9.92 6.22
N LEU A 14 0.52 10.46 5.00
CA LEU A 14 1.39 11.56 4.57
C LEU A 14 1.17 12.85 5.35
N SER A 15 -0.02 13.07 5.92
CA SER A 15 -0.29 14.23 6.79
C SER A 15 0.44 14.18 8.13
N LYS A 16 0.87 12.99 8.57
CA LYS A 16 1.50 12.75 9.88
C LYS A 16 2.95 12.33 9.78
N THR A 17 3.31 11.65 8.70
CA THR A 17 4.63 11.04 8.51
C THR A 17 5.31 11.67 7.30
N PRO A 18 6.46 12.35 7.48
CA PRO A 18 7.26 12.78 6.34
C PRO A 18 7.84 11.56 5.64
N VAL A 19 7.60 11.44 4.34
CA VAL A 19 8.00 10.30 3.52
C VAL A 19 8.90 10.77 2.38
N HIS A 20 10.01 10.06 2.17
CA HIS A 20 10.89 10.30 1.02
C HIS A 20 10.23 9.87 -0.29
N ARG A 21 10.56 10.55 -1.40
CA ARG A 21 9.92 10.33 -2.70
C ARG A 21 10.01 8.86 -3.14
N GLU A 22 11.13 8.22 -2.86
CA GLU A 22 11.45 6.83 -3.19
C GLU A 22 10.49 5.85 -2.49
N MET A 23 9.94 6.24 -1.33
CA MET A 23 9.05 5.41 -0.53
C MET A 23 7.57 5.61 -0.86
N LEU A 24 7.22 6.56 -1.73
CA LEU A 24 5.82 6.88 -2.05
C LEU A 24 5.10 5.71 -2.73
N GLN A 25 5.80 4.93 -3.57
CA GLN A 25 5.21 3.75 -4.19
C GLN A 25 4.89 2.68 -3.14
N LEU A 26 5.81 2.43 -2.21
CA LEU A 26 5.60 1.49 -1.10
C LEU A 26 4.42 1.91 -0.22
N VAL A 27 4.31 3.20 0.15
CA VAL A 27 3.15 3.69 0.90
C VAL A 27 1.86 3.46 0.12
N GLY A 28 1.82 3.85 -1.16
CA GLY A 28 0.62 3.73 -1.99
C GLY A 28 0.19 2.28 -2.25
N SER A 29 1.13 1.37 -2.47
CA SER A 29 0.84 -0.05 -2.63
C SER A 29 0.33 -0.67 -1.33
N THR A 30 0.92 -0.29 -0.19
CA THR A 30 0.51 -0.81 1.11
C THR A 30 -0.88 -0.31 1.49
N THR A 31 -1.19 0.97 1.30
CA THR A 31 -2.55 1.48 1.56
C THR A 31 -3.59 0.88 0.61
N MET A 32 -3.20 0.58 -0.64
CA MET A 32 -4.06 -0.16 -1.57
C MET A 32 -4.29 -1.60 -1.10
N LEU A 33 -3.26 -2.32 -0.67
CA LEU A 33 -3.40 -3.66 -0.11
C LEU A 33 -4.33 -3.65 1.12
N ILE A 34 -4.14 -2.72 2.04
CA ILE A 34 -4.99 -2.55 3.22
C ILE A 34 -6.44 -2.34 2.76
N ALA A 35 -6.69 -1.39 1.85
CA ALA A 35 -8.03 -1.12 1.37
C ALA A 35 -8.69 -2.36 0.74
N CYS A 36 -7.95 -3.11 -0.07
CA CYS A 36 -8.43 -4.35 -0.66
C CYS A 36 -8.82 -5.36 0.42
N LYS A 37 -8.00 -5.56 1.47
CA LYS A 37 -8.31 -6.46 2.59
C LYS A 37 -9.59 -6.07 3.34
N PHE A 38 -9.96 -4.79 3.33
CA PHE A 38 -11.17 -4.29 3.99
C PHE A 38 -12.43 -4.39 3.13
N GLU A 39 -12.34 -4.13 1.83
CA GLU A 39 -13.53 -3.94 0.98
C GLU A 39 -13.74 -5.01 -0.10
N GLU A 40 -12.68 -5.69 -0.53
CA GLU A 40 -12.80 -6.70 -1.58
C GLU A 40 -13.18 -8.07 -1.01
N LEU A 41 -14.09 -8.77 -1.70
CA LEU A 41 -14.45 -10.16 -1.34
C LEU A 41 -13.27 -11.12 -1.47
N SER A 42 -12.38 -10.83 -2.42
CA SER A 42 -11.16 -11.58 -2.69
C SER A 42 -10.01 -10.60 -2.93
N PRO A 43 -9.34 -10.13 -1.86
CA PRO A 43 -8.20 -9.24 -2.01
C PRO A 43 -7.05 -9.93 -2.76
N PRO A 44 -6.27 -9.18 -3.58
CA PRO A 44 -5.04 -9.68 -4.18
C PRO A 44 -4.01 -10.08 -3.11
N PHE A 45 -3.09 -10.95 -3.50
CA PHE A 45 -1.99 -11.38 -2.66
C PHE A 45 -0.91 -10.30 -2.58
N VAL A 46 -0.03 -10.39 -1.59
CA VAL A 46 1.11 -9.47 -1.47
C VAL A 46 1.99 -9.55 -2.71
N GLU A 47 2.17 -10.75 -3.25
CA GLU A 47 2.95 -11.05 -4.44
C GLU A 47 2.43 -10.33 -5.70
N ASP A 48 1.13 -10.08 -5.80
CA ASP A 48 0.55 -9.34 -6.92
C ASP A 48 1.00 -7.86 -6.91
N PHE A 49 1.14 -7.27 -5.72
CA PHE A 49 1.66 -5.91 -5.57
C PHE A 49 3.16 -5.83 -5.83
N LEU A 50 3.93 -6.83 -5.42
CA LEU A 50 5.37 -6.90 -5.74
C LEU A 50 5.57 -6.95 -7.27
N TYR A 51 4.80 -7.80 -7.95
CA TYR A 51 4.84 -7.93 -9.40
C TYR A 51 4.47 -6.64 -10.13
N ILE A 52 3.35 -5.99 -9.77
CA ILE A 52 2.91 -4.75 -10.44
C ILE A 52 3.87 -3.58 -10.19
N CYS A 53 4.60 -3.62 -9.08
CA CYS A 53 5.58 -2.60 -8.73
C CYS A 53 7.02 -2.97 -9.13
N ASP A 54 7.19 -3.94 -10.04
CA ASP A 54 8.48 -4.31 -10.63
C ASP A 54 9.55 -4.64 -9.58
N ASP A 55 9.13 -5.35 -8.51
CA ASP A 55 9.98 -5.74 -7.37
C ASP A 55 10.77 -4.56 -6.76
N ALA A 56 10.19 -3.34 -6.80
CA ALA A 56 10.81 -2.13 -6.25
C ALA A 56 11.07 -2.19 -4.73
N TYR A 57 10.42 -3.12 -4.03
CA TYR A 57 10.59 -3.40 -2.61
C TYR A 57 10.29 -4.88 -2.33
N THR A 58 10.72 -5.34 -1.18
CA THR A 58 10.56 -6.72 -0.69
C THR A 58 9.20 -6.94 -0.03
N LYS A 59 8.82 -8.21 0.10
CA LYS A 59 7.64 -8.62 0.87
C LYS A 59 7.71 -8.13 2.32
N GLU A 60 8.90 -8.19 2.91
CA GLU A 60 9.16 -7.77 4.29
C GLU A 60 8.95 -6.26 4.46
N GLU A 61 9.41 -5.44 3.50
CA GLU A 61 9.18 -4.00 3.50
C GLU A 61 7.70 -3.66 3.37
N LEU A 62 6.96 -4.36 2.50
CA LEU A 62 5.53 -4.16 2.33
C LEU A 62 4.75 -4.51 3.61
N ILE A 63 5.06 -5.65 4.22
CA ILE A 63 4.45 -6.09 5.48
C ILE A 63 4.84 -5.15 6.63
N ALA A 64 6.08 -4.66 6.66
CA ALA A 64 6.51 -3.70 7.68
C ALA A 64 5.81 -2.35 7.56
N MET A 65 5.51 -1.88 6.34
CA MET A 65 4.72 -0.67 6.10
C MET A 65 3.23 -0.85 6.48
N GLU A 66 2.72 -2.09 6.48
CA GLU A 66 1.33 -2.37 6.86
C GLU A 66 1.09 -2.27 8.38
N ALA A 67 2.15 -2.46 9.19
CA ALA A 67 2.09 -2.51 10.65
C ALA A 67 2.04 -1.12 11.32
#